data_AF-A0A511MVP6-F1
#
_entry.id   AF-A0A511MVP6-F1
#
_cell.length_a   1.000
_cell.length_b   1.000
_cell.length_c   1.000
_cell.angle_alpha   90.00
_cell.angle_beta   90.00
_cell.angle_gamma   90.00
#
_symmetry.space_group_name_H-M   'P 1'
#
loop_
_entity.id
_entity.type
_entity.pdbx_description
1 polymer ?
#
loop_
_entity_poly.entity_id
_entity_poly.type
_entity_poly.pdbx_seq_one_letter_code
_entity_poly.pdbx_strand_id
1 'polypeptide(L)'
;MNHRRMFFFALLAFPMLAHAQNAGTAGFHLRTTETRTSTENSSSLSSKPRTCDKKNLGAVYEEFTPNGSWKNFHLTLDGTYTVKKLVCAWGDESLYVTETYPVTRGGEQVNCPVVKAGPFTAATPIWPPRPHAGLSVEDKIYCKRPS
;
A
#
# COMPACT_ATOMS: atom_id res chain seq x y z
N MET A 1 22.68 46.75 -37.21
CA MET A 1 23.79 46.07 -36.51
C MET A 1 23.38 45.93 -35.04
N ASN A 2 22.73 44.82 -34.70
CA ASN A 2 23.31 43.66 -34.00
C ASN A 2 23.78 43.96 -32.56
N HIS A 3 22.97 43.60 -31.57
CA HIS A 3 23.36 42.61 -30.56
C HIS A 3 22.16 42.08 -29.77
N ARG A 4 21.74 40.86 -30.13
CA ARG A 4 20.90 39.96 -29.32
C ARG A 4 21.67 39.60 -28.04
N ARG A 5 21.16 39.95 -26.87
CA ARG A 5 21.54 39.32 -25.61
C ARG A 5 20.62 38.12 -25.38
N MET A 6 21.10 36.92 -25.69
CA MET A 6 20.47 35.68 -25.27
C MET A 6 20.72 35.50 -23.78
N PHE A 7 19.67 35.63 -22.95
CA PHE A 7 19.69 35.12 -21.59
C PHE A 7 19.26 33.65 -21.64
N PHE A 8 20.24 32.75 -21.54
CA PHE A 8 20.02 31.35 -21.24
C PHE A 8 19.57 31.24 -19.78
N PHE A 9 18.27 31.07 -19.54
CA PHE A 9 17.77 30.58 -18.26
C PHE A 9 17.94 29.06 -18.24
N ALA A 10 19.03 28.59 -17.63
CA ALA A 10 19.17 27.20 -17.24
C ALA A 10 18.27 26.95 -16.02
N LEU A 11 17.03 26.51 -16.28
CA LEU A 11 16.16 25.97 -15.24
C LEU A 11 16.74 24.62 -14.82
N LEU A 12 17.46 24.66 -13.69
CA LEU A 12 17.91 23.49 -12.94
C LEU A 12 16.71 22.60 -12.65
N ALA A 13 16.61 21.49 -13.39
CA ALA A 13 15.74 20.39 -13.04
C ALA A 13 16.24 19.80 -11.72
N PHE A 14 15.60 20.18 -10.61
CA PHE A 14 15.75 19.44 -9.37
C PHE A 14 15.16 18.04 -9.61
N PRO A 15 15.95 16.96 -9.53
CA PRO A 15 15.36 15.64 -9.43
C PRO A 15 14.71 15.61 -8.04
N MET A 16 13.38 15.76 -7.99
CA MET A 16 12.64 15.29 -6.84
C MET A 16 12.93 13.81 -6.73
N LEU A 17 13.78 13.42 -5.77
CA LEU A 17 13.89 12.04 -5.32
C LEU A 17 12.51 11.63 -4.82
N ALA A 18 11.70 11.05 -5.71
CA ALA A 18 10.61 10.19 -5.32
C ALA A 18 11.26 9.05 -4.53
N HIS A 19 11.16 9.10 -3.20
CA HIS A 19 11.45 7.97 -2.35
C HIS A 19 10.48 6.85 -2.72
N ALA A 20 10.89 6.00 -3.66
CA ALA A 20 10.22 4.74 -3.95
C ALA A 20 10.50 3.78 -2.80
N GLN A 21 9.87 4.02 -1.64
CA GLN A 21 9.78 3.04 -0.56
C GLN A 21 8.73 2.00 -0.93
N ASN A 22 9.01 1.17 -1.92
CA ASN A 22 8.27 -0.08 -2.15
C ASN A 22 9.14 -1.01 -3.01
N ALA A 23 10.33 -1.35 -2.50
CA ALA A 23 11.00 -2.58 -2.89
C ALA A 23 10.37 -3.76 -2.11
N GLY A 24 9.05 -3.91 -2.22
CA GLY A 24 8.30 -5.05 -1.74
C GLY A 24 8.08 -5.99 -2.92
N THR A 25 8.27 -7.29 -2.69
CA THR A 25 7.87 -8.36 -3.61
C THR A 25 6.46 -8.11 -4.16
N ALA A 26 6.22 -8.46 -5.44
CA ALA A 26 4.97 -8.16 -6.16
C ALA A 26 3.72 -8.33 -5.28
N GLY A 27 3.02 -7.21 -5.02
CA GLY A 27 1.78 -7.15 -4.25
C GLY A 27 1.89 -6.64 -2.81
N PHE A 28 3.08 -6.65 -2.17
CA PHE A 28 3.24 -6.11 -0.80
C PHE A 28 3.55 -4.62 -0.81
N HIS A 29 2.83 -3.86 0.03
CA HIS A 29 3.03 -2.42 0.17
C HIS A 29 2.61 -1.92 1.55
N LEU A 30 3.28 -0.85 2.01
CA LEU A 30 2.84 -0.13 3.20
C LEU A 30 1.75 0.88 2.82
N ARG A 31 0.63 0.87 3.55
CA ARG A 31 -0.49 1.79 3.36
C ARG A 31 -0.70 2.66 4.59
N THR A 32 -0.82 3.97 4.40
CA THR A 32 -1.21 4.89 5.46
C THR A 32 -2.69 4.71 5.80
N THR A 33 -3.00 4.43 7.06
CA THR A 33 -4.37 4.30 7.56
C THR A 33 -4.81 5.48 8.42
N GLU A 34 -3.85 6.16 9.05
CA GLU A 34 -4.13 7.29 9.93
C GLU A 34 -2.99 8.30 9.84
N THR A 35 -3.31 9.58 9.99
CA THR A 35 -2.34 10.65 10.15
C THR A 35 -2.81 11.56 11.28
N ARG A 36 -1.95 11.77 12.27
CA ARG A 36 -2.23 12.62 13.44
C ARG A 36 -1.05 13.54 13.73
N THR A 37 -1.30 14.62 14.45
CA THR A 37 -0.24 15.46 15.02
C THR A 37 0.00 15.05 16.47
N SER A 38 1.26 14.91 16.87
CA SER A 38 1.66 14.58 18.24
C SER A 38 2.70 15.57 18.76
N THR A 39 2.64 15.85 20.06
CA THR A 39 3.68 16.57 20.80
C THR A 39 4.61 15.62 21.56
N GLU A 40 4.39 14.30 21.46
CA GLU A 40 5.22 13.30 22.12
C GLU A 40 6.60 13.19 21.44
N ASN A 41 7.65 13.10 22.26
CA ASN A 41 9.01 13.01 21.79
C ASN A 41 9.29 11.62 21.21
N SER A 42 9.97 11.62 20.07
CA SER A 42 10.31 10.50 19.18
C SER A 42 11.23 9.42 19.80
N SER A 43 11.33 9.32 21.12
CA SER A 43 12.37 8.55 21.82
C SER A 43 12.12 7.04 21.86
N SER A 44 10.91 6.59 21.54
CA SER A 44 10.53 5.16 21.48
C SER A 44 10.60 4.56 20.08
N LEU A 45 11.12 5.31 19.09
CA LEU A 45 11.05 4.93 17.67
C LEU A 45 11.76 3.60 17.40
N SER A 46 10.95 2.58 17.12
CA SER A 46 11.39 1.28 16.62
C SER A 46 12.24 1.48 15.36
N SER A 47 13.55 1.34 15.51
CA SER A 47 14.56 1.37 14.44
C SER A 47 14.57 0.09 13.59
N LYS A 48 13.55 -0.78 13.74
CA LYS A 48 13.45 -2.01 12.97
C LYS A 48 13.17 -1.67 11.50
N PRO A 49 13.84 -2.33 10.54
CA PRO A 49 13.53 -2.18 9.12
C PRO A 49 12.03 -2.39 8.88
N ARG A 50 11.39 -1.45 8.17
CA ARG A 50 9.98 -1.56 7.76
C ARG A 50 9.86 -2.53 6.60
N THR A 51 10.04 -3.82 6.87
CA THR A 51 9.91 -4.84 5.84
C THR A 51 8.44 -5.20 5.69
N CYS A 52 7.85 -4.91 4.53
CA CYS A 52 6.52 -5.39 4.19
C CYS A 52 6.63 -6.61 3.28
N ASP A 53 6.36 -7.78 3.87
CA ASP A 53 6.42 -9.09 3.22
C ASP A 53 5.34 -10.00 3.83
N LYS A 54 5.28 -11.27 3.39
CA LYS A 54 4.31 -12.24 3.92
C LYS A 54 4.39 -12.40 5.44
N LYS A 55 5.59 -12.36 6.02
CA LYS A 55 5.81 -12.58 7.46
C LYS A 55 5.32 -11.41 8.28
N ASN A 56 5.39 -10.21 7.72
CA ASN A 56 5.00 -8.95 8.36
C ASN A 56 3.63 -8.44 7.88
N LEU A 57 2.82 -9.27 7.21
CA LEU A 57 1.49 -8.88 6.76
C LEU A 57 0.60 -8.48 7.96
N GLY A 58 -0.06 -7.33 7.86
CA GLY A 58 -0.85 -6.76 8.95
C GLY A 58 -0.04 -6.06 10.03
N ALA A 59 1.30 -6.09 9.95
CA ALA A 59 2.14 -5.34 10.87
C ALA A 59 1.85 -3.84 10.76
N VAL A 60 1.79 -3.19 11.91
CA VAL A 60 1.55 -1.76 12.05
C VAL A 60 2.86 -1.07 12.38
N TYR A 61 3.16 0.01 11.66
CA TYR A 61 4.31 0.87 11.88
C TYR A 61 3.82 2.30 12.11
N GLU A 62 4.59 3.06 12.89
CA GLU A 62 4.40 4.50 13.00
C GLU A 62 5.60 5.22 12.35
N GLU A 63 5.29 6.24 11.56
CA GLU A 63 6.26 7.13 10.97
C GLU A 63 6.08 8.53 11.55
N PHE A 64 7.15 9.03 12.16
CA PHE A 64 7.18 10.35 12.77
C PHE A 64 7.99 11.28 11.87
N THR A 65 7.38 12.37 11.43
CA THR A 65 8.03 13.43 10.68
C THR A 65 7.96 14.71 11.50
N PRO A 66 9.10 15.33 11.87
CA PRO A 66 9.08 16.57 12.63
C PRO A 66 8.46 17.69 11.78
N ASN A 67 7.58 18.47 12.40
CA ASN A 67 6.95 19.62 11.76
C ASN A 67 7.82 20.86 11.93
N GLY A 68 7.79 21.72 10.91
CA GLY A 68 8.57 22.95 10.91
C GLY A 68 8.31 23.79 9.68
N SER A 69 8.89 24.98 9.68
CA SER A 69 8.81 25.91 8.56
C SER A 69 10.20 26.28 8.06
N TRP A 70 10.33 26.39 6.73
CA TRP A 70 11.54 26.88 6.10
C TRP A 70 11.50 28.40 5.98
N LYS A 71 12.53 29.07 6.49
CA LYS A 71 12.72 30.51 6.30
C LYS A 71 14.19 30.77 5.99
N ASN A 72 14.47 31.42 4.86
CA ASN A 72 15.85 31.76 4.44
C ASN A 72 16.82 30.56 4.56
N PHE A 73 16.44 29.39 4.02
CA PHE A 73 17.21 28.15 4.10
C PHE A 73 17.45 27.59 5.51
N HIS A 74 16.79 28.14 6.53
CA HIS A 74 16.78 27.60 7.89
C HIS A 74 15.45 26.89 8.14
N LEU A 75 15.51 25.65 8.62
CA LEU A 75 14.35 24.91 9.10
C LEU A 75 14.17 25.20 10.60
N THR A 76 13.03 25.79 10.97
CA THR A 76 12.63 25.96 12.37
C THR A 76 11.58 24.91 12.72
N LEU A 77 11.89 24.03 13.69
CA LEU A 77 10.96 23.02 14.18
C LEU A 77 10.00 23.64 15.22
N ASP A 78 8.72 23.29 15.16
CA ASP A 78 7.68 23.83 16.05
C ASP A 78 7.44 22.97 17.32
N GLY A 79 8.21 21.89 17.47
CA GLY A 79 8.09 20.96 18.59
C GLY A 79 6.97 19.93 18.43
N THR A 80 6.33 19.86 17.26
CA THR A 80 5.31 18.85 16.95
C THR A 80 5.80 17.87 15.88
N TYR A 81 5.12 16.73 15.79
CA TYR A 81 5.38 15.69 14.81
C TYR A 81 4.10 15.31 14.07
N THR A 82 4.21 15.15 12.76
CA THR A 82 3.21 14.40 11.99
C THR A 82 3.50 12.91 12.16
N VAL A 83 2.53 12.17 12.70
CA VAL A 83 2.60 10.72 12.90
C VAL A 83 1.69 10.04 11.89
N LYS A 84 2.26 9.21 11.02
CA LYS A 84 1.52 8.36 10.09
C LYS A 84 1.50 6.93 10.59
N LYS A 85 0.31 6.34 10.69
CA LYS A 85 0.14 4.92 10.94
C LYS A 85 0.15 4.19 9.61
N LEU A 86 1.11 3.30 9.43
CA LEU A 86 1.31 2.49 8.23
C LEU A 86 0.96 1.04 8.55
N VAL A 87 0.28 0.36 7.63
CA VAL A 87 -0.03 -1.07 7.73
C VAL A 87 0.57 -1.79 6.54
N CYS A 88 1.29 -2.89 6.77
CA CYS A 88 1.71 -3.77 5.69
C CYS A 88 0.52 -4.55 5.16
N ALA A 89 0.25 -4.40 3.86
CA ALA A 89 -0.87 -5.05 3.20
C ALA A 89 -0.42 -5.71 1.89
N TRP A 90 -1.26 -6.62 1.39
CA TRP A 90 -1.06 -7.28 0.10
C TRP A 90 -2.24 -7.02 -0.84
N GLY A 91 -1.93 -6.87 -2.13
CA GLY A 91 -2.90 -6.68 -3.20
C GLY A 91 -3.23 -5.21 -3.41
N ASP A 92 -4.32 -4.92 -4.10
CA ASP A 92 -4.84 -3.57 -4.30
C ASP A 92 -6.37 -3.60 -4.14
N GLU A 93 -7.08 -2.59 -4.66
CA GLU A 93 -8.55 -2.53 -4.60
C GLU A 93 -9.25 -3.48 -5.60
N SER A 94 -8.50 -4.31 -6.33
CA SER A 94 -9.03 -5.33 -7.22
C SER A 94 -9.67 -6.50 -6.45
N LEU A 95 -10.43 -7.30 -7.19
CA LEU A 95 -11.03 -8.52 -6.69
C LEU A 95 -10.05 -9.70 -6.80
N TYR A 96 -9.96 -10.49 -5.74
CA TYR A 96 -9.12 -11.67 -5.69
C TYR A 96 -9.92 -12.89 -5.22
N VAL A 97 -9.57 -14.06 -5.75
CA VAL A 97 -10.03 -15.36 -5.23
C VAL A 97 -9.20 -15.70 -3.99
N THR A 98 -9.85 -15.71 -2.83
CA THR A 98 -9.22 -15.94 -1.53
C THR A 98 -9.36 -17.37 -1.02
N GLU A 99 -10.38 -18.07 -1.50
CA GLU A 99 -10.72 -19.44 -1.12
C GLU A 99 -11.55 -20.10 -2.23
N THR A 100 -11.65 -21.42 -2.22
CA THR A 100 -12.57 -22.18 -3.06
C THR A 100 -13.30 -23.23 -2.23
N TYR A 101 -14.58 -23.46 -2.49
CA TYR A 101 -15.37 -24.50 -1.85
C TYR A 101 -15.98 -25.45 -2.89
N PRO A 102 -16.09 -26.75 -2.61
CA PRO A 102 -16.65 -27.71 -3.56
C PRO A 102 -18.19 -27.63 -3.62
N VAL A 103 -18.76 -27.84 -4.80
CA VAL A 103 -20.19 -27.99 -5.06
C VAL A 103 -20.41 -29.19 -5.99
N THR A 104 -21.48 -29.96 -5.78
CA THR A 104 -21.82 -31.10 -6.64
C THR A 104 -22.79 -30.67 -7.74
N ARG A 105 -22.43 -30.96 -8.99
CA ARG A 105 -23.22 -30.71 -10.20
C ARG A 105 -23.37 -32.02 -10.98
N GLY A 106 -24.57 -32.57 -11.05
CA GLY A 106 -24.86 -33.71 -11.92
C GLY A 106 -23.98 -34.94 -11.71
N GLY A 107 -23.45 -35.15 -10.50
CA GLY A 107 -22.50 -36.21 -10.17
C GLY A 107 -21.02 -35.81 -10.20
N GLU A 108 -20.68 -34.63 -10.72
CA GLU A 108 -19.32 -34.08 -10.72
C GLU A 108 -19.12 -33.07 -9.59
N GLN A 109 -17.90 -32.96 -9.08
CA GLN A 109 -17.53 -31.94 -8.09
C GLN A 109 -16.86 -30.76 -8.80
N VAL A 110 -17.39 -29.56 -8.60
CA VAL A 110 -16.83 -28.30 -9.12
C VAL A 110 -16.38 -27.41 -7.96
N ASN A 111 -15.33 -26.61 -8.15
CA ASN A 111 -14.79 -25.73 -7.11
C ASN A 111 -15.20 -24.28 -7.34
N CYS A 112 -16.03 -23.77 -6.45
CA CYS A 112 -16.57 -22.42 -6.50
C CYS A 112 -15.66 -21.40 -5.80
N PRO A 113 -15.32 -20.26 -6.44
CA PRO A 113 -14.43 -19.27 -5.85
C PRO A 113 -15.14 -18.38 -4.82
N VAL A 114 -14.47 -18.09 -3.71
CA VAL A 114 -14.79 -16.98 -2.80
C VAL A 114 -13.94 -15.79 -3.19
N VAL A 115 -14.60 -14.68 -3.54
CA VAL A 115 -13.95 -13.47 -4.03
C VAL A 115 -14.06 -12.35 -3.00
N LYS A 116 -12.94 -11.69 -2.70
CA LYS A 116 -12.89 -10.52 -1.81
C LYS A 116 -12.09 -9.40 -2.47
N ALA A 117 -12.47 -8.16 -2.19
CA ALA A 117 -11.67 -6.99 -2.53
C ALA A 117 -10.47 -6.91 -1.59
N GLY A 118 -9.29 -6.63 -2.14
CA GLY A 118 -8.14 -6.23 -1.32
C GLY A 118 -8.25 -4.75 -0.88
N PRO A 119 -7.20 -4.22 -0.25
CA PRO A 119 -5.97 -4.90 0.15
C PRO A 119 -6.16 -5.76 1.42
N PHE A 120 -5.40 -6.85 1.54
CA PHE A 120 -5.49 -7.77 2.68
C PHE A 120 -4.42 -7.46 3.73
N THR A 121 -4.82 -7.49 5.01
CA THR A 121 -3.93 -7.35 6.17
C THR A 121 -3.71 -8.67 6.90
N ALA A 122 -4.26 -9.77 6.38
CA ALA A 122 -4.09 -11.12 6.91
C ALA A 122 -4.04 -12.13 5.76
N ALA A 123 -3.37 -13.26 6.00
CA ALA A 123 -3.28 -14.30 5.00
C ALA A 123 -4.64 -14.98 4.80
N THR A 124 -4.98 -15.25 3.54
CA THR A 124 -6.17 -16.01 3.15
C THR A 124 -5.83 -17.49 2.95
N PRO A 125 -6.83 -18.39 2.91
CA PRO A 125 -6.60 -19.82 2.66
C PRO A 125 -5.76 -20.09 1.39
N ILE A 126 -6.03 -19.37 0.31
CA ILE A 126 -5.17 -19.36 -0.88
C ILE A 126 -4.15 -18.23 -0.73
N TRP A 127 -2.85 -18.54 -0.69
CA TRP A 127 -1.80 -17.53 -0.58
C TRP A 127 -0.67 -17.69 -1.62
N PRO A 128 -0.36 -16.65 -2.41
CA PRO A 128 -1.07 -15.37 -2.51
C PRO A 128 -2.47 -15.57 -3.13
N PRO A 129 -3.47 -14.71 -2.79
CA PRO A 129 -4.73 -14.66 -3.50
C PRO A 129 -4.51 -14.49 -5.01
N ARG A 130 -5.39 -15.06 -5.83
CA ARG A 130 -5.27 -14.94 -7.30
C ARG A 130 -6.19 -13.84 -7.82
N PRO A 131 -5.77 -12.98 -8.76
CA PRO A 131 -6.65 -12.00 -9.37
C PRO A 131 -7.92 -12.66 -9.93
N HIS A 132 -9.07 -12.07 -9.67
CA HIS A 132 -10.34 -12.56 -10.17
C HIS A 132 -10.68 -11.87 -11.51
N ALA A 133 -10.67 -12.64 -12.60
CA ALA A 133 -10.97 -12.14 -13.95
C ALA A 133 -12.47 -12.17 -14.32
N GLY A 134 -13.34 -12.51 -13.37
CA GLY A 134 -14.77 -12.72 -13.60
C GLY A 134 -15.19 -14.18 -13.42
N LEU A 135 -16.50 -14.39 -13.37
CA LEU A 135 -17.13 -15.71 -13.26
C LEU A 135 -17.61 -16.18 -14.63
N SER A 136 -17.42 -17.47 -14.92
CA SER A 136 -18.11 -18.12 -16.04
C SER A 136 -19.63 -18.09 -15.83
N VAL A 137 -20.40 -18.36 -16.88
CA VAL A 137 -21.87 -18.42 -16.77
C VAL A 137 -22.27 -19.54 -15.81
N GLU A 138 -21.55 -20.65 -15.86
CA GLU A 138 -21.70 -21.82 -15.02
C GLU A 138 -21.44 -21.48 -13.56
N ASP A 139 -20.35 -20.78 -13.26
CA ASP A 139 -20.04 -20.37 -11.88
C ASP A 139 -21.14 -19.48 -11.30
N LYS A 140 -21.76 -18.60 -12.11
CA LYS A 140 -22.87 -17.76 -11.64
C LYS A 140 -24.11 -18.55 -11.25
N ILE A 141 -24.33 -19.71 -11.89
CA ILE A 141 -25.50 -20.56 -11.64
C ILE A 141 -25.26 -21.45 -10.40
N TYR A 142 -24.08 -22.05 -10.31
CA TYR A 142 -23.80 -23.08 -9.31
C TYR A 142 -23.12 -22.54 -8.05
N CYS A 143 -22.32 -21.47 -8.17
CA CYS A 143 -21.62 -20.87 -7.05
C CYS A 143 -22.46 -19.77 -6.41
N LYS A 144 -23.40 -20.16 -5.55
CA LYS A 144 -24.12 -19.20 -4.71
C LYS A 144 -23.15 -18.62 -3.69
N ARG A 145 -22.98 -17.29 -3.68
CA ARG A 145 -22.19 -16.59 -2.66
C ARG A 145 -22.70 -17.03 -1.28
N PRO A 146 -21.88 -17.68 -0.44
CA PRO A 146 -22.31 -17.99 0.93
C PRO A 146 -22.64 -16.66 1.61
N SER A 147 -23.89 -16.52 2.03
CA SER A 147 -24.41 -15.39 2.81
C SER A 147 -23.80 -15.38 4.20
#